data_AF-A0A1A7PUS3-F1
#
_entry.id   AF-A0A1A7PUS3-F1
#
_cell.length_a   1.000
_cell.length_b   1.000
_cell.length_c   1.000
_cell.angle_alpha   90.00
_cell.angle_beta   90.00
_cell.angle_gamma   90.00
#
_symmetry.space_group_name_H-M   'P 1'
#
loop_
_entity.id
_entity.type
_entity.pdbx_description
1 polymer ?
#
loop_
_entity_poly.entity_id
_entity_poly.type
_entity_poly.pdbx_seq_one_letter_code
_entity_poly.pdbx_strand_id
1 'polypeptide(L)'
;MEKLLRSTNRNINLDEIDFISIQDSDGWVGYINFIGENNLLGIDLTIDLFYKFFKQDIKSFFSLNTLAYDKEDDFFSLEEYSSLYSEAKEKKLIYDNWDELIKISYENPLHSDLCRLDFNWSNIVSISKLIMAIDSFSDINLLIGNFLIINPKLNIMLSPRGIGFDVFCLNRDTKTSFDFIKFFSKFNNFKCYLSMKYLLNLNKDNIKQFFSLYEKIGDYSDVVMHHTYSLELKNIVKLKNINFSGFSSSNRWIGYFEVKQKEDNNLIKEAISLFNNFFKYDINDFFLLSSLASCDNGAISEEFIDYIDIYKKIKEENIFKRYLDKKNNENIKAKALNLCFDYDTFMPLCELVMVLSFNNIFGQICFLINPKLQIALYPHDDIGFGVIALNDDPTLGIKFLKFCENDSRFRVYIKSEELN
;
A
#
# COMPACT_ATOMS: atom_id res chain seq x y z
N MET A 1 13.89 -15.44 -30.35
CA MET A 1 15.06 -14.66 -30.81
C MET A 1 14.72 -13.71 -31.95
N GLU A 2 14.39 -14.15 -33.17
CA GLU A 2 14.02 -13.21 -34.27
C GLU A 2 12.81 -12.32 -33.97
N LYS A 3 11.80 -12.81 -33.24
CA LYS A 3 10.66 -11.99 -32.79
C LYS A 3 11.06 -10.87 -31.80
N LEU A 4 12.07 -11.10 -30.97
CA LEU A 4 12.61 -10.14 -29.99
C LEU A 4 13.44 -9.09 -30.72
N LEU A 5 14.32 -9.53 -31.63
CA LEU A 5 15.14 -8.66 -32.48
C LEU A 5 14.30 -7.75 -33.39
N ARG A 6 13.09 -8.18 -33.80
CA ARG A 6 12.18 -7.36 -34.62
C ARG A 6 11.25 -6.45 -33.81
N SER A 7 11.02 -6.73 -32.52
CA SER A 7 10.10 -5.95 -31.68
C SER A 7 10.79 -4.94 -30.75
N THR A 8 12.08 -5.12 -30.45
CA THR A 8 12.82 -4.28 -29.52
C THR A 8 14.11 -3.74 -30.12
N ASN A 9 14.03 -2.57 -30.79
CA ASN A 9 15.20 -1.69 -30.97
C ASN A 9 15.56 -0.94 -29.65
N ARG A 10 15.03 -1.39 -28.51
CA ARG A 10 15.23 -0.78 -27.19
C ARG A 10 15.74 -1.85 -26.24
N ASN A 11 16.90 -1.61 -25.62
CA ASN A 11 17.34 -2.40 -24.48
C ASN A 11 16.29 -2.27 -23.37
N ILE A 12 15.83 -3.40 -22.83
CA ILE A 12 14.98 -3.41 -21.64
C ILE A 12 15.93 -3.38 -20.45
N ASN A 13 15.94 -2.27 -19.73
CA ASN A 13 16.72 -2.15 -18.51
C ASN A 13 15.87 -2.65 -17.33
N LEU A 14 16.32 -3.71 -16.67
CA LEU A 14 15.68 -4.26 -15.47
C LEU A 14 16.45 -3.88 -14.19
N ASP A 15 17.55 -3.11 -14.29
CA ASP A 15 18.38 -2.69 -13.14
C ASP A 15 17.61 -1.82 -12.14
N GLU A 16 16.52 -1.19 -12.60
CA GLU A 16 15.63 -0.35 -11.78
C GLU A 16 14.51 -1.17 -11.09
N ILE A 17 14.50 -2.50 -11.25
CA ILE A 17 13.53 -3.40 -10.63
C ILE A 17 14.15 -4.05 -9.40
N ASP A 18 13.49 -3.86 -8.26
CA ASP A 18 13.80 -4.57 -7.02
C ASP A 18 13.01 -5.88 -7.00
N PHE A 19 13.67 -6.99 -7.33
CA PHE A 19 13.06 -8.32 -7.37
C PHE A 19 12.78 -8.92 -5.99
N ILE A 20 13.18 -8.25 -4.91
CA ILE A 20 12.87 -8.64 -3.53
C ILE A 20 11.63 -7.87 -3.05
N SER A 21 11.56 -6.59 -3.41
CA SER A 21 10.43 -5.71 -3.13
C SER A 21 9.97 -5.05 -4.42
N ILE A 22 9.21 -5.79 -5.22
CA ILE A 22 8.78 -5.37 -6.56
C ILE A 22 8.15 -3.95 -6.54
N GLN A 23 7.44 -3.57 -5.48
CA GLN A 23 6.81 -2.25 -5.35
C GLN A 23 7.77 -1.09 -5.01
N ASP A 24 8.96 -1.38 -4.48
CA ASP A 24 10.01 -0.38 -4.27
C ASP A 24 10.80 -0.08 -5.55
N SER A 25 10.53 -0.84 -6.63
CA SER A 25 11.11 -0.60 -7.95
C SER A 25 10.86 0.81 -8.44
N ASP A 26 11.85 1.38 -9.12
CA ASP A 26 11.77 2.78 -9.53
C ASP A 26 10.65 3.02 -10.56
N GLY A 27 10.30 1.99 -11.33
CA GLY A 27 9.22 2.01 -12.31
C GLY A 27 7.82 1.74 -11.76
N TRP A 28 7.63 1.48 -10.47
CA TRP A 28 6.30 1.13 -9.93
C TRP A 28 5.32 2.30 -10.01
N VAL A 29 4.18 2.06 -10.63
CA VAL A 29 3.13 3.06 -10.88
C VAL A 29 1.98 2.90 -9.89
N GLY A 30 1.65 1.67 -9.51
CA GLY A 30 0.53 1.37 -8.63
C GLY A 30 0.07 -0.07 -8.78
N TYR A 31 -1.12 -0.38 -8.27
CA TYR A 31 -1.69 -1.71 -8.38
C TYR A 31 -3.19 -1.67 -8.65
N ILE A 32 -3.71 -2.78 -9.16
CA ILE A 32 -5.13 -3.06 -9.30
C ILE A 32 -5.42 -4.37 -8.57
N ASN A 33 -6.51 -4.43 -7.83
CA ASN A 33 -6.93 -5.64 -7.12
C ASN A 33 -8.45 -5.78 -7.14
N PHE A 34 -8.94 -6.97 -7.43
CA PHE A 34 -10.36 -7.29 -7.34
C PHE A 34 -10.79 -7.37 -5.87
N ILE A 35 -12.01 -6.90 -5.57
CA ILE A 35 -12.56 -6.82 -4.21
C ILE A 35 -13.94 -7.50 -4.08
N GLY A 36 -14.36 -8.28 -5.08
CA GLY A 36 -15.63 -9.03 -4.99
C GLY A 36 -15.48 -10.34 -4.21
N GLU A 37 -16.61 -10.89 -3.77
CA GLU A 37 -16.64 -12.10 -2.92
C GLU A 37 -16.23 -13.39 -3.64
N ASN A 38 -16.39 -13.46 -4.97
CA ASN A 38 -16.08 -14.66 -5.76
C ASN A 38 -14.70 -14.53 -6.41
N ASN A 39 -13.70 -15.16 -5.80
CA ASN A 39 -12.31 -15.11 -6.24
C ASN A 39 -12.08 -15.69 -7.65
N LEU A 40 -12.70 -16.84 -7.96
CA LEU A 40 -12.60 -17.47 -9.28
C LEU A 40 -13.09 -16.53 -10.39
N LEU A 41 -14.29 -15.98 -10.19
CA LEU A 41 -14.88 -15.02 -11.11
C LEU A 41 -14.01 -13.76 -11.21
N GLY A 42 -13.43 -13.31 -10.10
CA GLY A 42 -12.50 -12.20 -10.06
C GLY A 42 -11.25 -12.43 -10.90
N ILE A 43 -10.67 -13.63 -10.84
CA ILE A 43 -9.49 -14.01 -11.63
C ILE A 43 -9.81 -14.01 -13.12
N ASP A 44 -10.92 -14.65 -13.52
CA ASP A 44 -11.34 -14.68 -14.93
C ASP A 44 -11.65 -13.27 -15.45
N LEU A 45 -12.39 -12.46 -14.68
CA LEU A 45 -12.69 -11.08 -15.03
C LEU A 45 -11.42 -10.24 -15.17
N THR A 46 -10.46 -10.40 -14.26
CA THR A 46 -9.18 -9.68 -14.29
C THR A 46 -8.40 -9.99 -15.57
N ILE A 47 -8.31 -11.27 -15.95
CA ILE A 47 -7.65 -11.70 -17.20
C ILE A 47 -8.41 -11.22 -18.44
N ASP A 48 -9.74 -11.26 -18.43
CA ASP A 48 -10.56 -10.79 -19.55
C ASP A 48 -10.41 -9.28 -19.78
N LEU A 49 -10.36 -8.49 -18.70
CA LEU A 49 -10.12 -7.06 -18.76
C LEU A 49 -8.70 -6.73 -19.22
N PHE A 50 -7.71 -7.49 -18.75
CA PHE A 50 -6.33 -7.42 -19.23
C PHE A 50 -6.23 -7.69 -20.73
N TYR A 51 -6.88 -8.76 -21.21
CA TYR A 51 -6.98 -9.08 -22.64
C TYR A 51 -7.67 -7.96 -23.42
N LYS A 52 -8.79 -7.42 -22.89
CA LYS A 52 -9.56 -6.36 -23.55
C LYS A 52 -8.74 -5.09 -23.71
N PHE A 53 -7.96 -4.70 -22.70
CA PHE A 53 -7.10 -3.53 -22.78
C PHE A 53 -5.96 -3.71 -23.78
N PHE A 54 -5.29 -4.87 -23.77
CA PHE A 54 -4.11 -5.13 -24.60
C PHE A 54 -4.38 -5.93 -25.88
N LYS A 55 -5.64 -6.03 -26.33
CA LYS A 55 -6.06 -6.92 -27.42
C LYS A 55 -5.19 -6.80 -28.69
N GLN A 56 -4.74 -5.59 -29.03
CA GLN A 56 -3.94 -5.32 -30.22
C GLN A 56 -2.45 -5.62 -30.04
N ASP A 57 -1.95 -5.66 -28.81
CA ASP A 57 -0.52 -5.75 -28.48
C ASP A 57 -0.15 -7.05 -27.77
N ILE A 58 -1.10 -7.97 -27.62
CA ILE A 58 -0.96 -9.24 -26.89
C ILE A 58 0.25 -10.08 -27.33
N LYS A 59 0.57 -10.04 -28.64
CA LYS A 59 1.69 -10.79 -29.23
C LYS A 59 3.06 -10.17 -28.91
N SER A 60 3.09 -8.99 -28.30
CA SER A 60 4.31 -8.27 -27.92
C SER A 60 4.69 -8.52 -26.46
N PHE A 61 3.83 -9.20 -25.70
CA PHE A 61 4.13 -9.61 -24.34
C PHE A 61 5.03 -10.84 -24.32
N PHE A 62 5.91 -10.88 -23.34
CA PHE A 62 6.62 -12.07 -22.89
C PHE A 62 6.64 -12.07 -21.36
N SER A 63 6.87 -13.22 -20.74
CA SER A 63 7.11 -13.30 -19.30
C SER A 63 8.56 -13.59 -18.97
N LEU A 64 8.99 -13.06 -17.83
CA LEU A 64 10.18 -13.48 -17.10
C LEU A 64 9.70 -14.24 -15.86
N ASN A 65 10.13 -15.47 -15.70
CA ASN A 65 9.62 -16.38 -14.70
C ASN A 65 10.75 -17.11 -13.97
N THR A 66 10.75 -17.04 -12.64
CA THR A 66 11.67 -17.81 -11.77
C THR A 66 10.90 -18.65 -10.74
N LEU A 67 9.59 -18.87 -10.95
CA LEU A 67 8.72 -19.53 -10.00
C LEU A 67 9.11 -20.99 -9.78
N ALA A 68 9.15 -21.37 -8.52
CA ALA A 68 9.40 -22.71 -8.03
C ALA A 68 8.36 -23.12 -6.99
N TYR A 69 8.19 -24.41 -6.79
CA TYR A 69 7.30 -24.99 -5.78
C TYR A 69 8.02 -26.10 -4.99
N ASP A 70 7.61 -26.34 -3.74
CA ASP A 70 8.08 -27.48 -2.95
C ASP A 70 7.37 -28.74 -3.43
N LYS A 71 8.14 -29.79 -3.74
CA LYS A 71 7.56 -31.08 -4.11
C LYS A 71 6.78 -31.71 -2.97
N GLU A 72 7.10 -31.33 -1.73
CA GLU A 72 6.40 -31.78 -0.53
C GLU A 72 5.12 -30.97 -0.26
N ASP A 73 4.97 -29.79 -0.87
CA ASP A 73 3.75 -28.98 -0.73
C ASP A 73 2.59 -29.63 -1.49
N ASP A 74 1.51 -29.87 -0.74
CA ASP A 74 0.33 -30.51 -1.26
C ASP A 74 -0.67 -29.48 -1.82
N PHE A 75 -0.61 -29.29 -3.14
CA PHE A 75 -1.56 -28.45 -3.90
C PHE A 75 -2.96 -29.09 -4.01
N PHE A 76 -3.22 -30.29 -3.46
CA PHE A 76 -4.58 -30.87 -3.43
C PHE A 76 -5.60 -30.02 -2.65
N SER A 77 -5.13 -29.13 -1.77
CA SER A 77 -5.96 -28.17 -1.03
C SER A 77 -6.52 -27.02 -1.90
N LEU A 78 -6.04 -26.83 -3.13
CA LEU A 78 -6.52 -25.79 -4.04
C LEU A 78 -7.87 -26.11 -4.70
N GLU A 79 -8.51 -27.25 -4.40
CA GLU A 79 -9.81 -27.71 -4.92
C GLU A 79 -10.09 -27.30 -6.38
N GLU A 80 -10.78 -26.17 -6.57
CA GLU A 80 -11.21 -25.58 -7.85
C GLU A 80 -10.05 -25.14 -8.78
N TYR A 81 -8.86 -24.87 -8.23
CA TYR A 81 -7.67 -24.39 -8.95
C TYR A 81 -6.62 -25.46 -9.21
N SER A 82 -6.86 -26.69 -8.74
CA SER A 82 -5.99 -27.86 -8.97
C SER A 82 -5.67 -28.10 -10.46
N SER A 83 -6.60 -27.74 -11.33
CA SER A 83 -6.44 -27.81 -12.79
C SER A 83 -5.36 -26.85 -13.32
N LEU A 84 -5.29 -25.61 -12.81
CA LEU A 84 -4.28 -24.63 -13.22
C LEU A 84 -2.87 -25.07 -12.82
N TYR A 85 -2.75 -25.61 -11.61
CA TYR A 85 -1.48 -26.15 -11.13
C TYR A 85 -1.03 -27.35 -11.97
N SER A 86 -1.94 -28.30 -12.22
CA SER A 86 -1.66 -29.49 -13.03
C SER A 86 -1.21 -29.10 -14.44
N GLU A 87 -1.89 -28.12 -15.05
CA GLU A 87 -1.53 -27.57 -16.36
C GLU A 87 -0.13 -26.93 -16.34
N ALA A 88 0.18 -26.11 -15.32
CA ALA A 88 1.49 -25.48 -15.17
C ALA A 88 2.61 -26.52 -15.02
N LYS A 89 2.37 -27.61 -14.31
CA LYS A 89 3.32 -28.72 -14.14
C LYS A 89 3.52 -29.51 -15.42
N GLU A 90 2.43 -29.88 -16.12
CA GLU A 90 2.48 -30.61 -17.39
C GLU A 90 3.27 -29.81 -18.44
N LYS A 91 3.01 -28.51 -18.51
CA LYS A 91 3.71 -27.58 -19.41
C LYS A 91 5.11 -27.20 -18.92
N LYS A 92 5.54 -27.69 -17.76
CA LYS A 92 6.83 -27.37 -17.12
C LYS A 92 7.06 -25.86 -16.98
N LEU A 93 6.03 -25.14 -16.57
CA LEU A 93 6.05 -23.68 -16.41
C LEU A 93 6.69 -23.23 -15.09
N ILE A 94 6.65 -24.08 -14.07
CA ILE A 94 7.24 -23.85 -12.74
C ILE A 94 8.39 -24.84 -12.49
N TYR A 95 9.36 -24.47 -11.65
CA TYR A 95 10.48 -25.33 -11.26
C TYR A 95 10.11 -26.23 -10.08
N ASP A 96 10.69 -27.42 -10.04
CA ASP A 96 10.38 -28.48 -9.10
C ASP A 96 11.52 -28.70 -8.07
N ASN A 97 12.22 -27.63 -7.69
CA ASN A 97 13.47 -27.66 -6.92
C ASN A 97 13.58 -26.50 -5.90
N TRP A 98 12.77 -26.56 -4.84
CA TRP A 98 12.60 -25.53 -3.80
C TRP A 98 13.89 -25.18 -3.03
N ASP A 99 14.67 -26.18 -2.60
CA ASP A 99 15.83 -25.98 -1.72
C ASP A 99 16.98 -25.21 -2.38
N GLU A 100 17.27 -25.48 -3.65
CA GLU A 100 18.34 -24.82 -4.40
C GLU A 100 17.93 -23.40 -4.82
N LEU A 101 16.64 -23.20 -5.09
CA LEU A 101 16.06 -21.91 -5.50
C LEU A 101 15.87 -20.93 -4.34
N ILE A 102 15.53 -21.36 -3.13
CA ILE A 102 15.49 -20.45 -1.96
C ILE A 102 16.86 -19.85 -1.73
N LYS A 103 17.91 -20.68 -1.72
CA LYS A 103 19.27 -20.21 -1.47
C LYS A 103 19.73 -19.20 -2.53
N ILE A 104 19.39 -19.43 -3.79
CA ILE A 104 19.78 -18.57 -4.91
C ILE A 104 18.88 -17.33 -5.05
N SER A 105 17.57 -17.43 -4.79
CA SER A 105 16.62 -16.32 -4.94
C SER A 105 16.83 -15.19 -3.92
N TYR A 106 17.29 -15.51 -2.71
CA TYR A 106 17.65 -14.50 -1.71
C TYR A 106 19.01 -13.82 -1.99
N GLU A 107 19.96 -14.53 -2.60
CA GLU A 107 21.32 -14.02 -2.87
C GLU A 107 21.43 -13.33 -4.25
N ASN A 108 20.70 -13.83 -5.26
CA ASN A 108 20.66 -13.31 -6.62
C ASN A 108 19.36 -13.72 -7.35
N PRO A 109 18.29 -12.91 -7.27
CA PRO A 109 16.96 -13.24 -7.80
C PRO A 109 16.91 -13.37 -9.34
N LEU A 110 17.97 -12.98 -10.05
CA LEU A 110 18.12 -13.13 -11.51
C LEU A 110 19.28 -14.04 -11.90
N HIS A 111 19.58 -15.07 -11.11
CA HIS A 111 20.56 -16.08 -11.53
C HIS A 111 20.14 -16.69 -12.88
N SER A 112 21.02 -16.63 -13.89
CA SER A 112 20.71 -16.91 -15.29
C SER A 112 20.08 -18.27 -15.53
N ASP A 113 20.46 -19.25 -14.70
CA ASP A 113 20.05 -20.65 -14.84
C ASP A 113 18.61 -20.90 -14.38
N LEU A 114 18.03 -19.93 -13.65
CA LEU A 114 16.67 -19.99 -13.09
C LEU A 114 15.68 -19.10 -13.84
N CYS A 115 16.16 -18.20 -14.71
CA CYS A 115 15.32 -17.28 -15.45
C CYS A 115 14.75 -17.94 -16.72
N ARG A 116 13.43 -18.10 -16.78
CA ARG A 116 12.71 -18.52 -17.98
C ARG A 116 12.08 -17.33 -18.67
N LEU A 117 12.27 -17.26 -19.98
CA LEU A 117 11.55 -16.34 -20.85
C LEU A 117 10.48 -17.11 -21.64
N ASP A 118 9.21 -16.75 -21.45
CA ASP A 118 8.11 -17.35 -22.21
C ASP A 118 7.43 -16.31 -23.12
N PHE A 119 7.20 -16.67 -24.37
CA PHE A 119 6.56 -15.84 -25.38
C PHE A 119 5.17 -16.37 -25.76
N ASN A 120 4.75 -17.48 -25.15
CA ASN A 120 3.44 -18.07 -25.37
C ASN A 120 2.42 -17.41 -24.44
N TRP A 121 1.52 -16.63 -25.03
CA TRP A 121 0.45 -15.95 -24.31
C TRP A 121 -0.40 -16.89 -23.45
N SER A 122 -0.71 -18.10 -23.92
CA SER A 122 -1.48 -19.06 -23.14
C SER A 122 -0.76 -19.41 -21.85
N ASN A 123 0.56 -19.61 -21.89
CA ASN A 123 1.34 -19.93 -20.71
C ASN A 123 1.42 -18.74 -19.75
N ILE A 124 1.57 -17.52 -20.28
CA ILE A 124 1.55 -16.28 -19.49
C ILE A 124 0.25 -16.18 -18.70
N VAL A 125 -0.89 -16.42 -19.37
CA VAL A 125 -2.21 -16.39 -18.72
C VAL A 125 -2.36 -17.50 -17.69
N SER A 126 -1.99 -18.75 -18.02
CA SER A 126 -2.13 -19.88 -17.08
C SER A 126 -1.33 -19.64 -15.79
N ILE A 127 -0.08 -19.15 -15.90
CA ILE A 127 0.74 -18.82 -14.73
C ILE A 127 0.15 -17.64 -13.95
N SER A 128 -0.33 -16.59 -14.64
CA SER A 128 -0.95 -15.44 -13.97
C SER A 128 -2.14 -15.85 -13.13
N LYS A 129 -3.03 -16.69 -13.68
CA LYS A 129 -4.18 -17.25 -12.96
C LYS A 129 -3.76 -18.09 -11.76
N LEU A 130 -2.72 -18.92 -11.91
CA LEU A 130 -2.21 -19.74 -10.83
C LEU A 130 -1.68 -18.90 -9.67
N ILE A 131 -0.89 -17.84 -9.95
CA ILE A 131 -0.39 -16.93 -8.92
C ILE A 131 -1.56 -16.25 -8.21
N MET A 132 -2.51 -15.69 -8.96
CA MET A 132 -3.67 -15.00 -8.36
C MET A 132 -4.51 -15.94 -7.49
N ALA A 133 -4.67 -17.20 -7.92
CA ALA A 133 -5.38 -18.21 -7.15
C ALA A 133 -4.68 -18.51 -5.83
N ILE A 134 -3.36 -18.73 -5.86
CA ILE A 134 -2.56 -19.03 -4.66
C ILE A 134 -2.60 -17.85 -3.69
N ASP A 135 -2.37 -16.63 -4.18
CA ASP A 135 -2.46 -15.41 -3.36
C ASP A 135 -3.86 -15.23 -2.74
N SER A 136 -4.92 -15.75 -3.37
CA SER A 136 -6.29 -15.66 -2.86
C SER A 136 -6.66 -16.74 -1.84
N PHE A 137 -5.87 -17.81 -1.71
CA PHE A 137 -6.19 -18.98 -0.88
C PHE A 137 -5.36 -19.11 0.40
N SER A 138 -4.16 -18.52 0.48
CA SER A 138 -3.23 -18.96 1.52
C SER A 138 -2.37 -17.89 2.18
N ASP A 139 -2.34 -17.95 3.51
CA ASP A 139 -1.23 -17.56 4.40
C ASP A 139 0.07 -18.39 4.16
N ILE A 140 0.09 -19.26 3.15
CA ILE A 140 1.15 -20.23 2.85
C ILE A 140 1.80 -19.83 1.53
N ASN A 141 3.10 -19.52 1.55
CA ASN A 141 3.86 -19.28 0.32
C ASN A 141 4.06 -20.61 -0.42
N LEU A 142 3.10 -21.03 -1.26
CA LEU A 142 3.19 -22.25 -2.08
C LEU A 142 4.08 -22.09 -3.33
N LEU A 143 4.38 -20.86 -3.72
CA LEU A 143 5.30 -20.54 -4.80
C LEU A 143 6.37 -19.56 -4.31
N ILE A 144 7.61 -19.76 -4.76
CA ILE A 144 8.73 -18.87 -4.51
C ILE A 144 9.30 -18.40 -5.83
N GLY A 145 9.64 -17.11 -5.91
CA GLY A 145 10.26 -16.49 -7.07
C GLY A 145 9.43 -15.33 -7.62
N ASN A 146 9.80 -14.89 -8.81
CA ASN A 146 9.22 -13.72 -9.47
C ASN A 146 8.57 -14.12 -10.79
N PHE A 147 7.44 -13.49 -11.09
CA PHE A 147 6.79 -13.62 -12.39
C PHE A 147 6.38 -12.24 -12.91
N LEU A 148 7.04 -11.83 -13.99
CA LEU A 148 6.83 -10.54 -14.62
C LEU A 148 6.31 -10.74 -16.03
N ILE A 149 5.35 -9.91 -16.43
CA ILE A 149 4.75 -9.85 -17.76
C ILE A 149 5.18 -8.54 -18.38
N ILE A 150 5.96 -8.59 -19.46
CA ILE A 150 6.68 -7.44 -19.99
C ILE A 150 6.23 -7.16 -21.42
N ASN A 151 5.86 -5.91 -21.69
CA ASN A 151 5.64 -5.41 -23.05
C ASN A 151 6.53 -4.21 -23.34
N PRO A 152 7.67 -4.42 -24.00
CA PRO A 152 8.66 -3.39 -24.24
C PRO A 152 8.19 -2.35 -25.27
N LYS A 153 7.27 -2.73 -26.18
CA LYS A 153 6.70 -1.80 -27.17
C LYS A 153 5.84 -0.73 -26.47
N LEU A 154 5.11 -1.14 -25.43
CA LEU A 154 4.22 -0.27 -24.67
C LEU A 154 4.88 0.34 -23.41
N ASN A 155 6.17 0.04 -23.19
CA ASN A 155 6.93 0.43 -22.00
C ASN A 155 6.27 0.03 -20.66
N ILE A 156 5.54 -1.08 -20.63
CA ILE A 156 4.81 -1.53 -19.43
C ILE A 156 5.33 -2.89 -18.98
N MET A 157 5.35 -3.09 -17.67
CA MET A 157 5.53 -4.37 -17.03
C MET A 157 4.44 -4.56 -15.98
N LEU A 158 4.03 -5.80 -15.77
CA LEU A 158 3.00 -6.20 -14.80
C LEU A 158 3.52 -7.38 -13.98
N SER A 159 3.13 -7.44 -12.71
CA SER A 159 3.32 -8.62 -11.86
C SER A 159 1.96 -9.02 -11.30
N PRO A 160 1.45 -10.24 -11.55
CA PRO A 160 0.28 -10.75 -10.86
C PRO A 160 0.49 -10.69 -9.34
N ARG A 161 -0.50 -10.18 -8.60
CA ARG A 161 -0.52 -10.13 -7.13
C ARG A 161 -1.96 -10.01 -6.65
N GLY A 162 -2.35 -10.77 -5.63
CA GLY A 162 -3.75 -10.89 -5.23
C GLY A 162 -4.59 -11.33 -6.42
N ILE A 163 -5.80 -10.78 -6.57
CA ILE A 163 -6.61 -10.97 -7.79
C ILE A 163 -6.46 -9.72 -8.65
N GLY A 164 -5.26 -9.54 -9.20
CA GLY A 164 -4.87 -8.27 -9.79
C GLY A 164 -3.44 -8.20 -10.29
N PHE A 165 -2.95 -6.98 -10.47
CA PHE A 165 -1.60 -6.71 -10.97
C PHE A 165 -0.96 -5.53 -10.25
N ASP A 166 0.28 -5.70 -9.83
CA ASP A 166 1.21 -4.59 -9.70
C ASP A 166 1.61 -4.09 -11.10
N VAL A 167 1.67 -2.77 -11.28
CA VAL A 167 1.83 -2.12 -12.58
C VAL A 167 3.07 -1.23 -12.59
N PHE A 168 3.88 -1.37 -13.64
CA PHE A 168 5.18 -0.71 -13.79
C PHE A 168 5.32 -0.01 -15.12
N CYS A 169 6.22 0.97 -15.19
CA CYS A 169 6.74 1.56 -16.42
C CYS A 169 8.23 1.23 -16.57
N LEU A 170 8.66 0.90 -17.79
CA LEU A 170 10.04 0.44 -18.05
C LEU A 170 11.06 1.56 -18.31
N ASN A 171 10.61 2.78 -18.63
CA ASN A 171 11.49 3.88 -19.04
C ASN A 171 10.98 5.26 -18.60
N ARG A 172 10.32 5.34 -17.44
CA ARG A 172 9.68 6.54 -16.88
C ARG A 172 8.51 7.12 -17.70
N ASP A 173 8.23 6.59 -18.89
CA ASP A 173 6.97 6.86 -19.61
C ASP A 173 5.86 6.01 -19.00
N THR A 174 5.04 6.68 -18.21
CA THR A 174 4.00 6.08 -17.37
C THR A 174 2.64 6.05 -18.03
N LYS A 175 2.50 6.59 -19.24
CA LYS A 175 1.19 6.83 -19.86
C LYS A 175 0.39 5.54 -19.99
N THR A 176 0.98 4.50 -20.57
CA THR A 176 0.32 3.20 -20.74
C THR A 176 -0.08 2.59 -19.38
N SER A 177 0.84 2.61 -18.41
CA SER A 177 0.63 2.07 -17.07
C SER A 177 -0.52 2.78 -16.35
N PHE A 178 -0.60 4.11 -16.47
CA PHE A 178 -1.70 4.88 -15.92
C PHE A 178 -3.02 4.63 -16.65
N ASP A 179 -3.02 4.62 -17.98
CA ASP A 179 -4.22 4.34 -18.77
C ASP A 179 -4.78 2.93 -18.45
N PHE A 180 -3.89 1.97 -18.15
CA PHE A 180 -4.26 0.63 -17.70
C PHE A 180 -4.96 0.66 -16.33
N ILE A 181 -4.38 1.30 -15.33
CA ILE A 181 -5.01 1.43 -13.99
C ILE A 181 -6.35 2.20 -14.09
N LYS A 182 -6.37 3.30 -14.86
CA LYS A 182 -7.58 4.10 -15.13
C LYS A 182 -8.66 3.32 -15.89
N PHE A 183 -8.30 2.30 -16.66
CA PHE A 183 -9.25 1.43 -17.30
C PHE A 183 -9.95 0.52 -16.28
N PHE A 184 -9.18 -0.09 -15.38
CA PHE A 184 -9.71 -0.95 -14.31
C PHE A 184 -10.55 -0.20 -13.28
N SER A 185 -10.19 1.05 -12.97
CA SER A 185 -10.94 1.88 -12.03
C SER A 185 -12.36 2.25 -12.48
N LYS A 186 -12.75 1.91 -13.72
CA LYS A 186 -14.12 2.09 -14.23
C LYS A 186 -15.06 0.97 -13.80
N PHE A 187 -14.54 -0.08 -13.18
CA PHE A 187 -15.28 -1.25 -12.75
C PHE A 187 -15.33 -1.27 -11.22
N ASN A 188 -16.54 -1.29 -10.65
CA ASN A 188 -16.75 -1.17 -9.20
C ASN A 188 -16.14 -2.31 -8.38
N ASN A 189 -15.86 -3.45 -9.02
CA ASN A 189 -15.31 -4.63 -8.34
C ASN A 189 -13.78 -4.57 -8.20
N PHE A 190 -13.14 -3.43 -8.50
CA PHE A 190 -11.69 -3.28 -8.44
C PHE A 190 -11.27 -2.08 -7.57
N LYS A 191 -10.43 -2.34 -6.57
CA LYS A 191 -9.66 -1.31 -5.85
C LYS A 191 -8.40 -1.03 -6.67
N CYS A 192 -8.18 0.24 -6.99
CA CYS A 192 -7.03 0.69 -7.77
C CYS A 192 -6.22 1.68 -6.93
N TYR A 193 -4.90 1.56 -6.94
CA TYR A 193 -4.00 2.44 -6.22
C TYR A 193 -2.93 3.00 -7.17
N LEU A 194 -2.50 4.24 -6.92
CA LEU A 194 -1.37 4.85 -7.60
C LEU A 194 -0.30 5.27 -6.59
N SER A 195 0.95 5.00 -6.94
CA SER A 195 2.11 5.47 -6.20
C SER A 195 2.17 6.99 -6.18
N MET A 196 2.40 7.57 -4.99
CA MET A 196 2.66 9.01 -4.84
C MET A 196 3.85 9.48 -5.67
N LYS A 197 4.87 8.63 -5.85
CA LYS A 197 6.02 8.92 -6.73
C LYS A 197 5.54 9.29 -8.13
N TYR A 198 4.50 8.61 -8.59
CA TYR A 198 3.92 8.84 -9.90
C TYR A 198 2.98 10.05 -9.93
N LEU A 199 2.11 10.20 -8.92
CA LEU A 199 1.20 11.35 -8.82
C LEU A 199 1.94 12.69 -8.83
N LEU A 200 3.14 12.74 -8.21
CA LEU A 200 4.00 13.92 -8.21
C LEU A 200 4.64 14.23 -9.58
N ASN A 201 4.72 13.25 -10.48
CA ASN A 201 5.25 13.42 -11.84
C ASN A 201 4.16 13.73 -12.88
N LEU A 202 2.88 13.65 -12.50
CA LEU A 202 1.76 13.99 -13.37
C LEU A 202 1.61 15.51 -13.51
N ASN A 203 1.23 15.95 -14.71
CA ASN A 203 0.84 17.34 -14.90
C ASN A 203 -0.49 17.66 -14.17
N LYS A 204 -0.76 18.96 -13.97
CA LYS A 204 -1.91 19.45 -13.19
C LYS A 204 -3.26 18.94 -13.70
N ASP A 205 -3.42 18.75 -15.01
CA ASP A 205 -4.67 18.28 -15.61
C ASP A 205 -4.90 16.79 -15.37
N ASN A 206 -3.84 15.97 -15.39
CA ASN A 206 -3.91 14.54 -15.08
C ASN A 206 -4.19 14.28 -13.60
N ILE A 207 -3.63 15.11 -12.70
CA ILE A 207 -3.93 15.06 -11.26
C ILE A 207 -5.42 15.34 -11.02
N LYS A 208 -5.98 16.39 -11.64
CA LYS A 208 -7.41 16.72 -11.52
C LYS A 208 -8.33 15.61 -12.01
N GLN A 209 -8.00 14.99 -13.14
CA GLN A 209 -8.78 13.85 -13.66
C GLN A 209 -8.74 12.65 -12.71
N PHE A 210 -7.64 12.43 -12.00
CA PHE A 210 -7.52 11.33 -11.05
C PHE A 210 -8.34 11.55 -9.77
N PHE A 211 -8.30 12.74 -9.18
CA PHE A 211 -9.14 13.05 -8.02
C PHE A 211 -10.64 12.95 -8.35
N SER A 212 -11.06 13.36 -9.57
CA SER A 212 -12.44 13.15 -10.04
C SER A 212 -12.83 11.67 -10.25
N LEU A 213 -11.83 10.78 -10.34
CA LEU A 213 -12.02 9.33 -10.45
C LEU A 213 -12.22 8.70 -9.07
N TYR A 214 -11.46 9.15 -8.07
CA TYR A 214 -11.63 8.75 -6.66
C TYR A 214 -12.97 9.19 -6.08
N GLU A 215 -13.46 10.39 -6.46
CA GLU A 215 -14.81 10.87 -6.10
C GLU A 215 -15.95 9.96 -6.61
N LYS A 216 -15.68 9.07 -7.57
CA LYS A 216 -16.67 8.11 -8.10
C LYS A 216 -16.61 6.71 -7.46
N ILE A 217 -15.58 6.41 -6.66
CA ILE A 217 -15.28 5.05 -6.18
C ILE A 217 -15.56 4.89 -4.67
N GLY A 218 -16.04 5.94 -3.99
CA GLY A 218 -16.52 5.87 -2.60
C GLY A 218 -17.95 5.36 -2.50
N ASP A 219 -18.09 4.13 -2.00
CA ASP A 219 -19.23 3.49 -1.32
C ASP A 219 -20.66 4.02 -1.54
N TYR A 220 -21.52 3.20 -2.17
CA TYR A 220 -22.96 3.39 -2.24
C TYR A 220 -23.66 2.26 -1.47
N SER A 221 -23.76 2.43 -0.16
CA SER A 221 -24.96 2.00 0.56
C SER A 221 -25.41 3.14 1.47
N ASP A 222 -26.57 3.69 1.10
CA ASP A 222 -27.37 4.71 1.76
C ASP A 222 -26.94 6.20 1.71
N VAL A 223 -27.87 6.98 1.14
CA VAL A 223 -28.02 8.44 1.16
C VAL A 223 -27.23 9.23 0.09
N VAL A 224 -27.89 9.36 -1.06
CA VAL A 224 -27.78 10.55 -1.92
C VAL A 224 -28.15 11.79 -1.10
N MET A 225 -27.14 12.48 -0.60
CA MET A 225 -27.16 13.91 -0.39
C MET A 225 -26.05 14.48 -1.26
N HIS A 226 -26.42 14.95 -2.46
CA HIS A 226 -25.54 15.67 -3.37
C HIS A 226 -24.86 16.84 -2.63
N HIS A 227 -23.67 16.60 -2.11
CA HIS A 227 -22.70 17.65 -1.89
C HIS A 227 -21.78 17.61 -3.09
N THR A 228 -21.97 18.59 -3.98
CA THR A 228 -20.99 18.90 -5.00
C THR A 228 -19.77 19.44 -4.24
N TYR A 229 -18.83 18.58 -3.89
CA TYR A 229 -17.54 19.02 -3.39
C TYR A 229 -16.80 19.61 -4.58
N SER A 230 -16.91 20.92 -4.76
CA SER A 230 -15.85 21.62 -5.48
C SER A 230 -14.59 21.43 -4.63
N LEU A 231 -13.64 20.63 -5.12
CA LEU A 231 -12.28 20.63 -4.61
C LEU A 231 -11.65 22.00 -4.97
N GLU A 232 -12.09 23.05 -4.27
CA GLU A 232 -11.37 24.30 -4.17
C GLU A 232 -10.08 23.96 -3.40
N LEU A 233 -9.02 23.61 -4.15
CA LEU A 233 -7.63 23.55 -3.67
C LEU A 233 -7.15 24.94 -3.23
N LYS A 234 -7.82 25.58 -2.27
CA LYS A 234 -7.41 26.85 -1.67
C LYS A 234 -6.54 26.64 -0.42
N ASN A 235 -6.55 25.45 0.17
CA ASN A 235 -5.87 25.19 1.45
C ASN A 235 -4.63 24.31 1.26
N ILE A 236 -3.51 24.94 0.92
CA ILE A 236 -2.19 24.29 0.82
C ILE A 236 -1.68 23.97 2.23
N VAL A 237 -1.44 22.69 2.53
CA VAL A 237 -0.75 22.27 3.75
C VAL A 237 0.77 22.42 3.58
N LYS A 238 1.39 23.21 4.45
CA LYS A 238 2.85 23.40 4.46
C LYS A 238 3.47 22.52 5.55
N LEU A 239 3.95 21.33 5.16
CA LEU A 239 4.59 20.38 6.08
C LEU A 239 5.90 20.89 6.71
N LYS A 240 6.48 21.99 6.18
CA LYS A 240 7.69 22.63 6.73
C LYS A 240 7.59 23.07 8.20
N ASN A 241 6.36 23.17 8.73
CA ASN A 241 6.12 23.54 10.12
C ASN A 241 6.22 22.33 11.06
N ILE A 242 6.21 21.11 10.52
CA ILE A 242 6.34 19.87 11.28
C ILE A 242 7.82 19.50 11.34
N ASN A 243 8.36 19.36 12.55
CA ASN A 243 9.70 18.86 12.79
C ASN A 243 9.66 17.34 12.92
N PHE A 244 10.00 16.63 11.84
CA PHE A 244 9.96 15.17 11.81
C PHE A 244 11.03 14.47 12.68
N SER A 245 12.00 15.22 13.23
CA SER A 245 13.00 14.70 14.16
C SER A 245 12.61 14.89 15.64
N GLY A 246 11.49 15.57 15.89
CA GLY A 246 10.97 15.81 17.23
C GLY A 246 9.67 16.59 17.17
N PHE A 247 8.54 15.88 17.22
CA PHE A 247 7.22 16.47 16.91
C PHE A 247 6.83 17.60 17.87
N SER A 248 7.17 17.49 19.16
CA SER A 248 6.97 18.55 20.16
C SER A 248 7.82 19.81 19.93
N SER A 249 8.89 19.68 19.14
CA SER A 249 9.72 20.79 18.67
C SER A 249 9.23 21.38 17.34
N SER A 250 8.09 20.92 16.82
CA SER A 250 7.47 21.51 15.64
C SER A 250 7.07 22.96 15.92
N ASN A 251 7.19 23.80 14.88
CA ASN A 251 6.64 25.14 14.96
C ASN A 251 5.12 25.03 15.12
N ARG A 252 4.55 25.70 16.11
CA ARG A 252 3.11 25.65 16.44
C ARG A 252 2.60 24.28 16.91
N TRP A 253 3.48 23.49 17.51
CA TRP A 253 3.03 22.39 18.37
C TRP A 253 2.22 22.95 19.55
N ILE A 254 1.02 22.41 19.74
CA ILE A 254 0.05 22.92 20.72
C ILE A 254 0.18 22.16 22.02
N GLY A 255 0.34 20.83 21.95
CA GLY A 255 0.29 19.97 23.11
C GLY A 255 -0.10 18.54 22.74
N TYR A 256 -0.53 17.78 23.73
CA TYR A 256 -0.95 16.40 23.55
C TYR A 256 -1.96 16.00 24.64
N PHE A 257 -2.63 14.87 24.42
CA PHE A 257 -3.30 14.15 25.48
C PHE A 257 -2.82 12.71 25.49
N GLU A 258 -2.75 12.11 26.68
CA GLU A 258 -2.27 10.74 26.84
C GLU A 258 -2.91 10.06 28.04
N VAL A 259 -2.81 8.74 28.12
CA VAL A 259 -3.37 8.00 29.24
C VAL A 259 -2.63 8.32 30.54
N LYS A 260 -3.34 8.44 31.67
CA LYS A 260 -2.68 8.65 32.99
C LYS A 260 -1.94 7.42 33.48
N GLN A 261 -2.54 6.24 33.25
CA GLN A 261 -2.00 4.94 33.67
C GLN A 261 -2.28 3.93 32.56
N LYS A 262 -1.20 3.37 31.98
CA LYS A 262 -1.27 2.38 30.89
C LYS A 262 -1.54 1.00 31.48
N GLU A 263 -2.79 0.76 31.86
CA GLU A 263 -3.24 -0.48 32.52
C GLU A 263 -3.99 -1.43 31.57
N ASP A 264 -4.65 -0.89 30.52
CA ASP A 264 -5.51 -1.65 29.61
C ASP A 264 -5.42 -1.11 28.17
N ASN A 265 -5.27 -2.01 27.21
CA ASN A 265 -5.30 -1.73 25.78
C ASN A 265 -6.66 -1.18 25.31
N ASN A 266 -7.76 -1.38 26.07
CA ASN A 266 -9.05 -0.75 25.77
C ASN A 266 -8.99 0.78 25.76
N LEU A 267 -8.01 1.39 26.45
CA LEU A 267 -7.82 2.84 26.49
C LEU A 267 -7.41 3.41 25.12
N ILE A 268 -6.94 2.56 24.21
CA ILE A 268 -6.65 2.94 22.82
C ILE A 268 -7.94 3.20 22.07
N LYS A 269 -8.92 2.30 22.17
CA LYS A 269 -10.25 2.48 21.58
C LYS A 269 -10.93 3.75 22.12
N GLU A 270 -10.69 4.08 23.39
CA GLU A 270 -11.18 5.31 24.02
C GLU A 270 -10.47 6.57 23.46
N ALA A 271 -9.16 6.54 23.28
CA ALA A 271 -8.42 7.64 22.65
C ALA A 271 -8.90 7.90 21.21
N ILE A 272 -9.16 6.82 20.45
CA ILE A 272 -9.74 6.88 19.11
C ILE A 272 -11.17 7.41 19.15
N SER A 273 -11.99 6.99 20.12
CA SER A 273 -13.34 7.51 20.34
C SER A 273 -13.34 9.02 20.60
N LEU A 274 -12.42 9.54 21.40
CA LEU A 274 -12.28 10.99 21.64
C LEU A 274 -11.99 11.76 20.33
N PHE A 275 -11.08 11.25 19.50
CA PHE A 275 -10.83 11.81 18.18
C PHE A 275 -12.10 11.79 17.30
N ASN A 276 -12.75 10.63 17.18
CA ASN A 276 -13.95 10.45 16.36
C ASN A 276 -15.10 11.36 16.80
N ASN A 277 -15.32 11.49 18.10
CA ASN A 277 -16.40 12.30 18.65
C ASN A 277 -16.19 13.79 18.40
N PHE A 278 -14.95 14.27 18.54
CA PHE A 278 -14.64 15.69 18.30
C PHE A 278 -14.69 16.04 16.81
N PHE A 279 -14.12 15.19 15.95
CA PHE A 279 -14.01 15.44 14.51
C PHE A 279 -15.11 14.77 13.66
N LYS A 280 -16.21 14.31 14.27
CA LYS A 280 -17.25 13.52 13.60
C LYS A 280 -17.80 14.09 12.29
N TYR A 281 -17.76 15.42 12.11
CA TYR A 281 -18.24 16.09 10.90
C TYR A 281 -17.16 16.34 9.84
N ASP A 282 -15.89 16.18 10.19
CA ASP A 282 -14.73 16.44 9.34
C ASP A 282 -13.81 15.21 9.22
N ILE A 283 -14.28 14.04 9.66
CA ILE A 283 -13.46 12.82 9.77
C ILE A 283 -12.95 12.34 8.40
N ASN A 284 -13.80 12.46 7.37
CA ASN A 284 -13.48 12.13 5.99
C ASN A 284 -12.57 13.17 5.31
N ASP A 285 -12.35 14.33 5.95
CA ASP A 285 -11.44 15.37 5.47
C ASP A 285 -9.99 15.15 5.99
N PHE A 286 -9.75 14.11 6.79
CA PHE A 286 -8.42 13.69 7.21
C PHE A 286 -7.79 12.73 6.19
N PHE A 287 -6.47 12.84 6.04
CA PHE A 287 -5.66 11.79 5.44
C PHE A 287 -4.47 11.50 6.34
N LEU A 288 -3.96 10.28 6.27
CA LEU A 288 -2.77 9.84 6.95
C LEU A 288 -1.53 10.09 6.09
N LEU A 289 -0.49 10.65 6.70
CA LEU A 289 0.88 10.70 6.21
C LEU A 289 1.76 9.82 7.10
N SER A 290 2.36 8.78 6.54
CA SER A 290 3.15 7.81 7.30
C SER A 290 4.49 7.52 6.63
N SER A 291 5.53 7.25 7.43
CA SER A 291 6.76 6.59 6.96
C SER A 291 7.05 5.31 7.73
N LEU A 292 6.02 4.73 8.35
CA LEU A 292 6.17 3.56 9.20
C LEU A 292 6.60 2.35 8.39
N ALA A 293 7.43 1.52 9.01
CA ALA A 293 7.91 0.29 8.44
C ALA A 293 7.59 -0.89 9.35
N SER A 294 7.27 -2.04 8.76
CA SER A 294 7.05 -3.29 9.48
C SER A 294 8.34 -4.10 9.55
N CYS A 295 8.59 -4.73 10.70
CA CYS A 295 9.68 -5.67 10.91
C CYS A 295 9.13 -6.98 11.47
N ASP A 296 9.28 -8.07 10.71
CA ASP A 296 8.78 -9.39 11.08
C ASP A 296 9.79 -10.19 11.94
N ASN A 297 10.81 -9.52 12.47
CA ASN A 297 11.95 -10.19 13.12
C ASN A 297 11.66 -10.63 14.57
N GLY A 298 10.43 -10.47 15.07
CA GLY A 298 10.06 -10.79 16.44
C GLY A 298 8.66 -11.35 16.57
N ALA A 299 8.49 -12.31 17.48
CA ALA A 299 7.18 -12.79 17.92
C ALA A 299 6.38 -11.62 18.52
N ILE A 300 5.14 -11.44 18.05
CA ILE A 300 4.20 -10.52 18.69
C ILE A 300 3.82 -11.13 20.04
N SER A 301 4.05 -10.39 21.13
CA SER A 301 3.71 -10.81 22.49
C SER A 301 2.22 -11.18 22.60
N GLU A 302 1.88 -12.17 23.43
CA GLU A 302 0.48 -12.59 23.67
C GLU A 302 -0.42 -11.42 24.09
N GLU A 303 0.14 -10.40 24.74
CA GLU A 303 -0.58 -9.20 25.18
C GLU A 303 -1.10 -8.31 24.03
N PHE A 304 -0.64 -8.55 22.80
CA PHE A 304 -1.02 -7.80 21.60
C PHE A 304 -1.73 -8.66 20.55
N ILE A 305 -2.17 -9.86 20.94
CA ILE A 305 -2.80 -10.82 20.02
C ILE A 305 -4.04 -10.24 19.35
N ASP A 306 -4.81 -9.40 20.05
CA ASP A 306 -6.01 -8.74 19.51
C ASP A 306 -5.72 -7.78 18.35
N TYR A 307 -4.46 -7.36 18.18
CA TYR A 307 -4.01 -6.45 17.12
C TYR A 307 -3.29 -7.16 15.98
N ILE A 308 -3.13 -8.49 16.03
CA ILE A 308 -2.38 -9.24 15.02
C ILE A 308 -3.08 -9.22 13.66
N ASP A 309 -4.41 -9.37 13.65
CA ASP A 309 -5.20 -9.37 12.42
C ASP A 309 -5.21 -7.97 11.79
N ILE A 310 -5.26 -6.93 12.61
CA ILE A 310 -5.14 -5.54 12.18
C ILE A 310 -3.75 -5.30 11.55
N TYR A 311 -2.68 -5.76 12.21
CA TYR A 311 -1.31 -5.65 11.69
C TYR A 311 -1.14 -6.37 10.35
N LYS A 312 -1.64 -7.62 10.23
CA LYS A 312 -1.62 -8.38 8.97
C LYS A 312 -2.37 -7.67 7.86
N LYS A 313 -3.61 -7.23 8.13
CA LYS A 313 -4.43 -6.48 7.17
C LYS A 313 -3.72 -5.22 6.66
N ILE A 314 -3.17 -4.40 7.55
CA ILE A 314 -2.49 -3.16 7.17
C ILE A 314 -1.21 -3.43 6.36
N LYS A 315 -0.52 -4.53 6.67
CA LYS A 315 0.64 -4.99 5.92
C LYS A 315 0.26 -5.42 4.50
N GLU A 316 -0.84 -6.16 4.34
CA GLU A 316 -1.39 -6.55 3.04
C GLU A 316 -1.81 -5.33 2.20
N GLU A 317 -2.34 -4.29 2.85
CA GLU A 317 -2.71 -3.02 2.24
C GLU A 317 -1.50 -2.13 1.88
N ASN A 318 -0.26 -2.58 2.12
CA ASN A 318 1.02 -1.93 1.77
C ASN A 318 1.20 -0.52 2.37
N ILE A 319 0.64 -0.26 3.54
CA ILE A 319 0.79 1.03 4.22
C ILE A 319 2.09 1.09 4.99
N PHE A 320 2.53 -0.05 5.51
CA PHE A 320 3.88 -0.24 6.01
C PHE A 320 4.85 -0.45 4.85
N LYS A 321 5.98 0.23 4.87
CA LYS A 321 7.14 -0.20 4.09
C LYS A 321 7.83 -1.38 4.79
N ARG A 322 8.50 -2.25 4.05
CA ARG A 322 9.34 -3.27 4.69
C ARG A 322 10.55 -2.57 5.34
N TYR A 323 10.85 -2.90 6.60
CA TYR A 323 12.06 -2.41 7.25
C TYR A 323 13.29 -3.11 6.61
N LEU A 324 13.99 -2.40 5.73
CA LEU A 324 15.26 -2.84 5.15
C LEU A 324 16.37 -2.28 6.03
N ASP A 325 16.97 -3.16 6.83
CA ASP A 325 18.00 -2.83 7.80
C ASP A 325 19.18 -2.11 7.12
N LYS A 326 19.22 -0.76 7.17
CA LYS A 326 20.35 0.05 6.70
C LYS A 326 20.34 1.45 7.32
N LYS A 327 21.18 1.56 8.35
CA LYS A 327 21.94 2.71 8.90
C LYS A 327 21.56 4.15 8.48
N ASN A 328 21.55 4.95 9.56
CA ASN A 328 21.86 6.37 9.72
C ASN A 328 20.76 7.37 9.33
N ASN A 329 20.30 8.13 10.35
CA ASN A 329 20.19 9.60 10.45
C ASN A 329 20.28 10.45 9.17
N GLU A 330 19.71 10.01 8.05
CA GLU A 330 19.45 10.84 6.89
C GLU A 330 18.03 11.38 6.97
N ASN A 331 17.85 12.63 6.52
CA ASN A 331 16.53 13.24 6.36
C ASN A 331 15.58 12.28 5.63
N ILE A 332 14.35 12.12 6.14
CA ILE A 332 13.33 11.29 5.50
C ILE A 332 13.13 11.77 4.06
N LYS A 333 13.44 10.88 3.11
CA LYS A 333 13.25 11.15 1.68
C LYS A 333 11.76 11.06 1.38
N ALA A 334 11.24 11.93 0.52
CA ALA A 334 9.82 11.93 0.15
C ALA A 334 9.32 10.56 -0.35
N LYS A 335 10.20 9.76 -0.96
CA LYS A 335 9.91 8.37 -1.40
C LYS A 335 9.62 7.38 -0.27
N ALA A 336 9.90 7.76 0.98
CA ALA A 336 9.61 6.95 2.17
C ALA A 336 8.25 7.29 2.79
N LEU A 337 7.54 8.30 2.26
CA LEU A 337 6.22 8.71 2.76
C LEU A 337 5.10 8.02 1.98
N ASN A 338 4.11 7.54 2.71
CA ASN A 338 2.86 6.96 2.23
C ASN A 338 1.70 7.88 2.62
N LEU A 339 0.70 7.99 1.74
CA LEU A 339 -0.55 8.68 2.01
C LEU A 339 -1.69 7.67 2.02
N CYS A 340 -2.55 7.72 3.04
CA CYS A 340 -3.80 6.95 3.07
C CYS A 340 -4.98 7.88 3.33
N PHE A 341 -6.01 7.78 2.51
CA PHE A 341 -7.24 8.58 2.61
C PHE A 341 -8.42 7.75 3.12
N ASP A 342 -8.21 6.45 3.31
CA ASP A 342 -9.22 5.49 3.70
C ASP A 342 -9.29 5.41 5.23
N TYR A 343 -10.38 5.89 5.81
CA TYR A 343 -10.55 6.02 7.26
C TYR A 343 -10.49 4.66 7.96
N ASP A 344 -11.14 3.65 7.39
CA ASP A 344 -11.20 2.27 7.90
C ASP A 344 -9.85 1.57 7.86
N THR A 345 -8.88 2.21 7.22
CA THR A 345 -7.52 1.74 7.06
C THR A 345 -6.54 2.56 7.93
N PHE A 346 -6.62 3.90 7.93
CA PHE A 346 -5.67 4.71 8.69
C PHE A 346 -5.94 4.75 10.19
N MET A 347 -7.18 4.55 10.64
CA MET A 347 -7.48 4.53 12.06
C MET A 347 -6.93 3.29 12.76
N PRO A 348 -7.10 2.07 12.22
CA PRO A 348 -6.41 0.91 12.74
C PRO A 348 -4.89 1.07 12.77
N LEU A 349 -4.30 1.81 11.82
CA LEU A 349 -2.86 2.11 11.86
C LEU A 349 -2.49 2.98 13.07
N CYS A 350 -3.32 3.97 13.41
CA CYS A 350 -3.11 4.78 14.61
C CYS A 350 -3.17 3.92 15.88
N GLU A 351 -4.09 2.95 15.95
CA GLU A 351 -4.15 1.98 17.05
C GLU A 351 -2.85 1.17 17.14
N LEU A 352 -2.37 0.64 16.01
CA LEU A 352 -1.11 -0.09 15.97
C LEU A 352 0.09 0.76 16.41
N VAL A 353 0.13 2.06 16.10
CA VAL A 353 1.18 2.95 16.62
C VAL A 353 1.10 3.07 18.14
N MET A 354 -0.09 3.16 18.72
CA MET A 354 -0.23 3.26 20.18
C MET A 354 0.13 1.94 20.90
N VAL A 355 -0.09 0.79 20.25
CA VAL A 355 0.17 -0.55 20.81
C VAL A 355 1.59 -1.06 20.56
N LEU A 356 2.03 -1.06 19.30
CA LEU A 356 3.15 -1.86 18.79
C LEU A 356 4.39 -1.04 18.46
N SER A 357 4.38 0.28 18.74
CA SER A 357 5.58 1.11 18.60
C SER A 357 6.75 0.47 19.36
N PHE A 358 7.90 0.38 18.69
CA PHE A 358 9.14 -0.24 19.17
C PHE A 358 9.21 -1.77 19.25
N ASN A 359 8.12 -2.49 18.95
CA ASN A 359 8.14 -3.95 18.79
C ASN A 359 8.28 -4.36 17.31
N ASN A 360 7.18 -4.25 16.56
CA ASN A 360 7.08 -4.73 15.18
C ASN A 360 6.93 -3.59 14.16
N ILE A 361 6.72 -2.36 14.65
CA ILE A 361 6.59 -1.15 13.84
C ILE A 361 7.78 -0.22 14.13
N PHE A 362 8.46 0.17 13.06
CA PHE A 362 9.63 1.03 13.05
C PHE A 362 9.34 2.36 12.35
N GLY A 363 10.05 3.40 12.77
CA GLY A 363 9.83 4.77 12.31
C GLY A 363 8.90 5.54 13.25
N GLN A 364 8.88 6.87 13.10
CA GLN A 364 8.12 7.76 13.98
C GLN A 364 7.05 8.55 13.25
N ILE A 365 7.15 8.72 11.92
CA ILE A 365 6.21 9.57 11.18
C ILE A 365 4.90 8.83 10.97
N CYS A 366 3.86 9.29 11.68
CA CYS A 366 2.47 8.92 11.49
C CYS A 366 1.63 10.15 11.82
N PHE A 367 1.00 10.78 10.83
CA PHE A 367 0.23 12.00 11.03
C PHE A 367 -1.15 11.88 10.36
N LEU A 368 -2.20 12.16 11.12
CA LEU A 368 -3.51 12.50 10.57
C LEU A 368 -3.51 14.00 10.26
N ILE A 369 -3.74 14.36 8.99
CA ILE A 369 -3.68 15.73 8.50
C ILE A 369 -5.04 16.09 7.93
N ASN A 370 -5.61 17.19 8.40
CA ASN A 370 -6.81 17.78 7.82
C ASN A 370 -6.48 19.16 7.22
N PRO A 371 -6.39 19.27 5.88
CA PRO A 371 -6.11 20.53 5.19
C PRO A 371 -7.17 21.60 5.39
N LYS A 372 -8.44 21.23 5.57
CA LYS A 372 -9.54 22.18 5.73
C LYS A 372 -9.48 22.83 7.11
N LEU A 373 -9.26 22.02 8.14
CA LEU A 373 -9.13 22.44 9.52
C LEU A 373 -7.74 22.98 9.87
N GLN A 374 -6.76 22.81 8.97
CA GLN A 374 -5.36 23.24 9.17
C GLN A 374 -4.77 22.66 10.48
N ILE A 375 -5.00 21.37 10.71
CA ILE A 375 -4.52 20.65 11.89
C ILE A 375 -3.80 19.36 11.49
N ALA A 376 -2.76 19.02 12.22
CA ALA A 376 -2.10 17.73 12.17
C ALA A 376 -2.08 17.10 13.56
N LEU A 377 -2.37 15.81 13.61
CA LEU A 377 -2.38 14.99 14.81
C LEU A 377 -1.45 13.81 14.61
N TYR A 378 -0.73 13.38 15.64
CA TYR A 378 0.10 12.17 15.55
C TYR A 378 -0.21 11.25 16.73
N PRO A 379 -0.52 9.96 16.50
CA PRO A 379 -0.61 8.98 17.58
C PRO A 379 0.78 8.77 18.20
N HIS A 380 0.82 8.46 19.49
CA HIS A 380 2.06 8.13 20.21
C HIS A 380 1.86 6.95 21.16
N ASP A 381 2.97 6.35 21.59
CA ASP A 381 3.06 5.13 22.38
C ASP A 381 2.59 5.30 23.84
N ASP A 382 2.48 6.52 24.34
CA ASP A 382 1.80 6.85 25.60
C ASP A 382 0.25 6.81 25.52
N ILE A 383 -0.32 6.27 24.43
CA ILE A 383 -1.77 6.17 24.15
C ILE A 383 -2.45 7.54 24.13
N GLY A 384 -2.52 8.13 22.94
CA GLY A 384 -3.19 9.40 22.71
C GLY A 384 -2.69 10.08 21.44
N PHE A 385 -2.95 11.38 21.32
CA PHE A 385 -2.50 12.17 20.18
C PHE A 385 -1.78 13.46 20.62
N GLY A 386 -0.68 13.76 19.93
CA GLY A 386 -0.10 15.09 19.90
C GLY A 386 -0.70 15.94 18.79
N VAL A 387 -0.71 17.26 19.00
CA VAL A 387 -1.48 18.22 18.21
C VAL A 387 -0.61 19.36 17.70
N ILE A 388 -0.68 19.64 16.40
CA ILE A 388 0.06 20.71 15.73
C ILE A 388 -0.89 21.55 14.86
N ALA A 389 -0.83 22.87 14.99
CA ALA A 389 -1.50 23.77 14.05
C ALA A 389 -0.68 23.95 12.77
N LEU A 390 -1.34 23.85 11.62
CA LEU A 390 -0.73 24.04 10.30
C LEU A 390 -0.79 25.50 9.82
N ASN A 391 -1.68 26.30 10.42
CA ASN A 391 -1.80 27.75 10.25
C ASN A 391 -1.38 28.48 11.55
N ASP A 392 -1.56 29.81 11.60
CA ASP A 392 -1.24 30.64 12.78
C ASP A 392 -2.31 30.61 13.88
N ASP A 393 -3.40 29.85 13.69
CA ASP A 393 -4.52 29.80 14.63
C ASP A 393 -4.56 28.45 15.38
N PRO A 394 -4.07 28.38 16.64
CA PRO A 394 -4.09 27.15 17.43
C PRO A 394 -5.46 26.84 18.04
N THR A 395 -6.47 27.69 17.86
CA THR A 395 -7.73 27.63 18.61
C THR A 395 -8.43 26.28 18.52
N LEU A 396 -8.47 25.68 17.32
CA LEU A 396 -9.12 24.38 17.14
C LEU A 396 -8.40 23.26 17.87
N GLY A 397 -7.06 23.22 17.80
CA GLY A 397 -6.27 22.22 18.50
C GLY A 397 -6.36 22.36 20.02
N ILE A 398 -6.41 23.59 20.54
CA ILE A 398 -6.66 23.85 21.96
C ILE A 398 -8.06 23.36 22.37
N LYS A 399 -9.09 23.61 21.56
CA LYS A 399 -10.45 23.10 21.81
C LYS A 399 -10.49 21.58 21.83
N PHE A 400 -9.77 20.92 20.93
CA PHE A 400 -9.67 19.47 20.91
C PHE A 400 -9.02 18.93 22.20
N LEU A 401 -7.88 19.49 22.60
CA LEU A 401 -7.20 19.08 23.84
C LEU A 401 -8.08 19.31 25.07
N LYS A 402 -8.78 20.44 25.17
CA LYS A 402 -9.75 20.71 26.27
C LYS A 402 -10.98 19.81 26.22
N PHE A 403 -11.37 19.34 25.04
CA PHE A 403 -12.42 18.32 24.93
C PHE A 403 -11.95 16.99 25.55
N CYS A 404 -10.73 16.55 25.21
CA CYS A 404 -10.12 15.34 25.75
C CYS A 404 -9.91 15.40 27.28
N GLU A 405 -9.65 16.59 27.83
CA GLU A 405 -9.46 16.80 29.28
C GLU A 405 -10.69 16.45 30.12
N ASN A 406 -11.89 16.43 29.52
CA ASN A 406 -13.12 16.06 30.22
C ASN A 406 -13.18 14.56 30.55
N ASP A 407 -12.34 13.74 29.92
CA ASP A 407 -12.23 12.33 30.24
C ASP A 407 -11.17 12.11 31.32
N SER A 408 -11.60 11.70 32.51
CA SER A 408 -10.72 11.54 33.67
C SER A 408 -9.59 10.53 33.47
N ARG A 409 -9.69 9.63 32.49
CA ARG A 409 -8.68 8.60 32.17
C ARG A 409 -7.45 9.19 31.48
N PHE A 410 -7.61 10.33 30.83
CA PHE A 410 -6.55 11.01 30.09
C PHE A 410 -6.01 12.22 30.86
N ARG A 411 -4.73 12.53 30.64
CA ARG A 411 -4.10 13.80 31.01
C ARG A 411 -3.84 14.60 29.74
N VAL A 412 -3.94 15.91 29.86
CA VAL A 412 -3.77 16.84 28.75
C VAL A 412 -2.65 17.81 29.11
N TYR A 413 -1.80 18.11 28.14
CA TYR A 413 -0.79 19.14 28.23
C TYR A 413 -0.99 20.15 27.09
N ILE A 414 -1.02 21.44 27.40
CA ILE A 414 -1.14 22.53 26.42
C ILE A 414 0.01 23.51 26.63
N LYS A 415 0.89 23.64 25.63
CA LYS A 415 2.14 24.44 25.70
C LYS A 415 1.93 25.90 26.06
N SER A 416 0.80 26.51 25.69
CA SER A 416 0.51 27.91 26.00
C SER A 416 0.20 28.17 27.48
N GLU A 417 -0.05 27.12 28.28
CA GLU A 417 -0.41 27.25 29.70
C GLU A 417 0.83 27.26 30.62
N GLU A 418 2.05 27.07 30.10
CA GLU A 418 3.33 27.22 30.85
C GLU A 418 3.90 28.66 30.86
N LEU A 419 3.19 29.63 30.28
CA LEU A 419 3.63 31.04 30.24
C LEU A 419 2.93 31.95 31.27
N ASN A 420 2.20 31.38 32.24
CA ASN A 420 1.57 32.13 33.34
C ASN A 420 2.16 31.76 34.69
#